data_AF-A0A2I0VX60-F1
#
_entry.id   AF-A0A2I0VX60-F1
#
_cell.length_a   1.000
_cell.length_b   1.000
_cell.length_c   1.000
_cell.angle_alpha   90.00
_cell.angle_beta   90.00
_cell.angle_gamma   90.00
#
_symmetry.space_group_name_H-M   'P 1'
#
loop_
_entity.id
_entity.type
_entity.pdbx_description
1 polymer ?
#
loop_
_entity_poly.entity_id
_entity_poly.type
_entity_poly.pdbx_seq_one_letter_code
_entity_poly.pdbx_strand_id
1 'polypeptide(L)'
;MPNTILDIAVLPKVQSKAANALADQFTTLLSEVRLKLQESNTKYKLAADVHRREKIFHPGDLVVVRLHRERLPPGSYSKLTKKKWGPFPISRKINDNAYVVDLPSEFNTSHTFNVADIYSYTLPDDSNTNLESVSIDSNQSGDE
;
A
#
# COMPACT_ATOMS: atom_id res chain seq x y z
N MET A 1 -21.42 17.18 -0.19
CA MET A 1 -22.42 16.52 0.67
C MET A 1 -22.53 17.30 1.97
N PRO A 2 -23.72 17.45 2.56
CA PRO A 2 -23.88 18.05 3.88
C PRO A 2 -23.08 17.24 4.92
N ASN A 3 -22.32 17.91 5.76
CA ASN A 3 -21.45 17.23 6.74
C ASN A 3 -22.20 16.89 8.03
N THR A 4 -23.35 17.54 8.26
CA THR A 4 -24.08 17.46 9.53
C THR A 4 -25.57 17.20 9.27
N ILE A 5 -26.23 16.49 10.18
CA ILE A 5 -27.69 16.24 10.13
C ILE A 5 -28.51 17.54 10.09
N LEU A 6 -27.99 18.61 10.68
CA LEU A 6 -28.60 19.95 10.66
C LEU A 6 -28.67 20.55 9.25
N ASP A 7 -27.74 20.21 8.36
CA ASP A 7 -27.70 20.71 6.98
C ASP A 7 -28.83 20.10 6.12
N ILE A 8 -29.49 19.04 6.59
CA ILE A 8 -30.55 18.29 5.90
C ILE A 8 -31.93 18.56 6.54
N ALA A 9 -31.97 19.17 7.72
CA ALA A 9 -33.20 19.39 8.46
C ALA A 9 -34.03 20.52 7.82
N VAL A 10 -35.32 20.26 7.58
CA VAL A 10 -36.27 21.28 7.12
C VAL A 10 -36.66 22.16 8.30
N LEU A 11 -35.98 23.30 8.45
CA LEU A 11 -36.28 24.27 9.49
C LEU A 11 -37.39 25.24 9.06
N PRO A 12 -38.25 25.69 10.00
CA PRO A 12 -39.24 26.74 9.72
C PRO A 12 -38.54 28.01 9.25
N LYS A 13 -39.04 28.63 8.17
CA LYS A 13 -38.45 29.83 7.57
C LYS A 13 -38.70 31.06 8.46
N VAL A 14 -37.78 31.33 9.38
CA VAL A 14 -37.81 32.54 10.21
C VAL A 14 -37.07 33.67 9.48
N GLN A 15 -37.76 34.76 9.15
CA GLN A 15 -37.19 35.89 8.37
C GLN A 15 -36.62 36.99 9.27
N SER A 16 -35.76 36.63 10.24
CA SER A 16 -35.06 37.64 11.05
C SER A 16 -33.84 38.17 10.29
N LYS A 17 -33.78 39.49 10.05
CA LYS A 17 -32.62 40.14 9.40
C LYS A 17 -31.32 39.92 10.17
N ALA A 18 -31.37 39.97 11.50
CA ALA A 18 -30.20 39.76 12.36
C ALA A 18 -29.71 38.31 12.30
N ALA A 19 -30.64 37.33 12.25
CA ALA A 19 -30.29 35.92 12.15
C ALA A 19 -29.64 35.59 10.80
N ASN A 20 -30.17 36.15 9.70
CA ASN A 20 -29.57 35.97 8.36
C ASN A 20 -28.17 36.57 8.28
N ALA A 21 -27.96 37.78 8.81
CA ALA A 21 -26.63 38.39 8.84
C ALA A 21 -25.62 37.55 9.63
N LEU A 22 -26.03 36.95 10.76
CA LEU A 22 -25.20 36.04 11.53
C LEU A 22 -24.88 34.76 10.74
N ALA A 23 -25.87 34.18 10.05
CA ALA A 23 -25.67 33.00 9.21
C ALA A 23 -24.67 33.28 8.08
N ASP A 24 -24.77 34.43 7.42
CA ASP A 24 -23.83 34.88 6.38
C ASP A 24 -22.41 35.04 6.96
N GLN A 25 -22.27 35.61 8.16
CA GLN A 25 -20.97 35.68 8.84
C GLN A 25 -20.40 34.30 9.19
N PHE A 26 -21.23 33.36 9.64
CA PHE A 26 -20.78 32.00 9.91
C PHE A 26 -20.38 31.25 8.66
N THR A 27 -21.11 31.39 7.55
CA THR A 27 -20.75 30.74 6.28
C THR A 27 -19.43 31.26 5.73
N THR A 28 -19.20 32.57 5.79
CA THR A 28 -17.93 33.19 5.40
C THR A 28 -16.78 32.71 6.29
N LEU A 29 -16.96 32.71 7.62
CA LEU A 29 -15.97 32.20 8.57
C LEU A 29 -15.63 30.71 8.31
N LEU A 30 -16.64 29.86 8.11
CA LEU A 30 -16.41 28.43 7.81
C LEU A 30 -15.68 28.23 6.48
N SER A 31 -15.96 29.08 5.48
CA SER A 31 -15.24 29.04 4.20
C SER A 31 -13.77 29.42 4.37
N GLU A 32 -13.47 30.44 5.18
CA GLU A 32 -12.11 30.88 5.47
C GLU A 32 -11.32 29.82 6.25
N VAL A 33 -11.95 29.20 7.26
CA VAL A 33 -11.33 28.10 8.03
C VAL A 33 -10.99 26.92 7.12
N ARG A 34 -11.89 26.53 6.22
CA ARG A 34 -11.64 25.45 5.26
C ARG A 34 -10.48 25.78 4.34
N LEU A 35 -10.43 27.02 3.83
CA LEU A 35 -9.36 27.49 2.95
C LEU A 35 -8.00 27.42 3.67
N LYS A 36 -7.90 27.96 4.89
CA LYS A 36 -6.66 27.90 5.69
C LYS A 36 -6.22 26.47 6.00
N LEU A 37 -7.17 25.57 6.30
CA LEU A 37 -6.87 24.16 6.54
C LEU A 37 -6.33 23.48 5.27
N GLN A 38 -6.92 23.80 4.11
CA GLN A 38 -6.46 23.29 2.83
C GLN A 38 -5.05 23.80 2.49
N GLU A 39 -4.78 25.10 2.66
CA GLU A 39 -3.45 25.69 2.46
C GLU A 39 -2.40 25.08 3.40
N SER A 40 -2.78 24.83 4.65
CA SER A 40 -1.90 24.15 5.61
C SER A 40 -1.59 22.72 5.15
N ASN A 41 -2.62 21.94 4.79
CA ASN A 41 -2.47 20.57 4.31
C ASN A 41 -1.62 20.48 3.03
N THR A 42 -1.80 21.40 2.08
CA THR A 42 -0.98 21.43 0.86
C THR A 42 0.47 21.76 1.17
N LYS A 43 0.74 22.71 2.06
CA LYS A 43 2.10 23.04 2.52
C LYS A 43 2.77 21.84 3.18
N TYR A 44 2.08 21.16 4.09
CA TYR A 44 2.59 19.94 4.74
C TYR A 44 2.87 18.84 3.71
N LYS A 45 1.94 18.62 2.78
CA LYS A 45 2.11 17.64 1.70
C LYS A 45 3.35 17.95 0.86
N LEU A 46 3.55 19.19 0.42
CA LEU A 46 4.72 19.60 -0.36
C LEU A 46 6.02 19.33 0.40
N ALA A 47 6.10 19.70 1.68
CA ALA A 47 7.30 19.47 2.50
C ALA A 47 7.61 17.98 2.69
N ALA A 48 6.57 17.15 2.89
CA ALA A 48 6.71 15.71 3.02
C ALA A 48 7.10 15.03 1.70
N ASP A 49 6.45 15.42 0.59
CA ASP A 49 6.67 14.83 -0.73
C ASP A 49 8.08 15.10 -1.27
N VAL A 50 8.76 16.18 -0.85
CA VAL A 50 10.19 16.44 -1.18
C VAL A 50 11.10 15.26 -0.80
N HIS A 51 10.78 14.54 0.27
CA HIS A 51 11.59 13.43 0.77
C HIS A 51 11.10 12.07 0.29
N ARG A 52 9.95 12.03 -0.38
CA ARG A 52 9.30 10.80 -0.83
C ARG A 52 9.92 10.37 -2.16
N ARG A 53 10.35 9.11 -2.24
CA ARG A 53 10.77 8.47 -3.48
C ARG A 53 9.69 7.50 -3.94
N GLU A 54 9.25 7.67 -5.18
CA GLU A 54 8.29 6.76 -5.79
C GLU A 54 8.97 5.43 -6.12
N LYS A 55 8.31 4.34 -5.72
CA LYS A 55 8.69 2.97 -6.06
C LYS A 55 7.45 2.28 -6.59
N ILE A 56 7.41 2.07 -7.90
CA ILE A 56 6.33 1.36 -8.56
C ILE A 56 6.88 0.02 -9.01
N PHE A 57 6.09 -1.02 -8.78
CA PHE A 57 6.36 -2.35 -9.28
C PHE A 57 5.17 -2.84 -10.10
N HIS A 58 5.42 -3.79 -10.99
CA HIS A 58 4.43 -4.42 -11.83
C HIS A 58 4.33 -5.92 -11.52
N PRO A 59 3.17 -6.55 -11.78
CA PRO A 59 3.06 -8.01 -11.72
C PRO A 59 4.11 -8.66 -12.62
N GLY A 60 4.80 -9.68 -12.11
CA GLY A 60 5.93 -10.34 -12.77
C GLY A 60 7.31 -9.82 -12.35
N ASP A 61 7.41 -8.62 -11.77
CA ASP A 61 8.70 -8.11 -11.29
C ASP A 61 9.23 -8.97 -10.15
N LEU A 62 10.51 -9.34 -10.23
CA LEU A 62 11.21 -10.02 -9.15
C LEU A 62 11.59 -9.00 -8.07
N VAL A 63 11.20 -9.29 -6.84
CA VAL A 63 11.43 -8.43 -5.69
C VAL A 63 11.94 -9.20 -4.49
N VAL A 64 12.75 -8.51 -3.70
CA VAL A 64 13.21 -9.00 -2.40
C VAL A 64 12.32 -8.45 -1.31
N VAL A 65 11.80 -9.31 -0.45
CA VAL A 65 10.87 -8.92 0.61
C VAL A 65 11.58 -8.90 1.97
N ARG A 66 11.31 -7.88 2.76
CA ARG A 66 11.72 -7.80 4.16
C ARG A 66 10.70 -8.47 5.06
N LEU A 67 11.15 -9.44 5.85
CA LEU A 67 10.32 -10.12 6.85
C LEU A 67 10.62 -9.57 8.24
N HIS A 68 9.57 -9.28 9.01
CA HIS A 68 9.66 -8.84 10.40
C HIS A 68 9.84 -10.03 11.34
N ARG A 69 10.40 -9.78 12.52
CA ARG A 69 10.68 -10.85 13.50
C ARG A 69 9.41 -11.60 13.93
N GLU A 70 8.30 -10.90 14.04
CA GLU A 70 7.00 -11.44 14.47
C GLU A 70 6.38 -12.42 13.47
N ARG A 71 6.89 -12.44 12.25
CA ARG A 71 6.38 -13.20 11.11
C ARG A 71 7.17 -14.49 10.86
N LEU A 72 8.28 -14.67 11.56
CA LEU A 72 9.11 -15.86 11.51
C LEU A 72 8.74 -16.82 12.65
N PRO A 73 8.89 -18.15 12.46
CA PRO A 73 8.71 -19.11 13.54
C PRO A 73 9.60 -18.78 14.75
N PRO A 74 9.11 -19.01 15.99
CA PRO A 74 9.90 -18.79 17.19
C PRO A 74 11.18 -19.64 17.15
N GLY A 75 12.34 -19.01 17.41
CA GLY A 75 13.66 -19.65 17.32
C GLY A 75 14.36 -19.54 15.95
N SER A 76 13.66 -19.11 14.89
CA SER A 76 14.26 -18.87 13.57
C SER A 76 14.98 -17.52 13.45
N TYR A 77 14.72 -16.60 14.38
CA TYR A 77 15.29 -15.25 14.36
C TYR A 77 16.49 -15.12 15.29
N SER A 78 17.63 -14.66 14.76
CA SER A 78 18.80 -14.24 15.54
C SER A 78 19.21 -12.82 15.13
N LYS A 79 19.96 -12.10 15.97
CA LYS A 79 20.33 -10.69 15.73
C LYS A 79 21.10 -10.51 14.39
N LEU A 80 21.72 -11.57 13.89
CA LEU A 80 22.50 -11.61 12.65
C LEU A 80 21.80 -12.33 11.48
N THR A 81 20.55 -12.78 11.61
CA THR A 81 19.86 -13.44 10.49
C THR A 81 19.53 -12.46 9.37
N LYS A 82 19.55 -12.97 8.13
CA LYS A 82 19.10 -12.22 6.95
C LYS A 82 17.66 -11.73 7.14
N LYS A 83 17.45 -10.43 6.93
CA LYS A 83 16.12 -9.78 7.04
C LYS A 83 15.37 -9.73 5.71
N LYS A 84 16.11 -9.87 4.62
CA LYS A 84 15.63 -9.80 3.24
C LYS A 84 15.65 -11.19 2.63
N TRP A 85 14.56 -11.58 1.98
CA TRP A 85 14.34 -12.93 1.49
C TRP A 85 13.91 -12.93 0.03
N GLY A 86 14.51 -13.86 -0.72
CA GLY A 86 14.19 -14.25 -2.09
C GLY A 86 14.32 -13.13 -3.13
N PRO A 87 14.44 -13.49 -4.41
CA PRO A 87 13.63 -12.87 -5.45
C PRO A 87 12.31 -13.63 -5.54
N PHE A 88 11.21 -12.95 -5.26
CA PHE A 88 9.86 -13.46 -5.44
C PHE A 88 9.13 -12.60 -6.47
N PRO A 89 8.36 -13.20 -7.39
CA PRO A 89 7.58 -12.41 -8.33
C PRO A 89 6.41 -11.74 -7.61
N ILE A 90 6.06 -10.54 -8.06
CA ILE A 90 4.80 -9.90 -7.69
C ILE A 90 3.68 -10.58 -8.46
N SER A 91 2.74 -11.17 -7.73
CA SER A 91 1.55 -11.80 -8.29
C SER A 91 0.56 -10.76 -8.80
N ARG A 92 0.29 -9.73 -7.96
CA ARG A 92 -0.73 -8.71 -8.24
C ARG A 92 -0.45 -7.41 -7.50
N LYS A 93 -0.76 -6.28 -8.15
CA LYS A 93 -0.77 -4.94 -7.55
C LYS A 93 -2.16 -4.61 -7.01
N ILE A 94 -2.27 -4.30 -5.71
CA ILE A 94 -3.52 -3.82 -5.09
C ILE A 94 -3.60 -2.30 -5.21
N ASN A 95 -2.53 -1.61 -4.81
CA ASN A 95 -2.33 -0.17 -5.00
C ASN A 95 -0.82 0.13 -5.06
N ASP A 96 -0.42 1.39 -5.29
CA ASP A 96 1.01 1.77 -5.37
C ASP A 96 1.80 1.50 -4.07
N ASN A 97 1.09 1.35 -2.95
CA ASN A 97 1.66 1.14 -1.62
C ASN A 97 1.64 -0.34 -1.17
N ALA A 98 0.91 -1.22 -1.87
CA ALA A 98 0.62 -2.58 -1.41
C ALA A 98 0.53 -3.57 -2.59
N TYR A 99 1.33 -4.63 -2.47
CA TYR A 99 1.50 -5.65 -3.51
C TYR A 99 1.33 -7.05 -2.91
N VAL A 100 0.83 -7.98 -3.71
CA VAL A 100 0.78 -9.41 -3.39
C VAL A 100 1.99 -10.07 -4.02
N VAL A 101 2.78 -10.76 -3.20
CA VAL A 101 4.00 -11.46 -3.59
C VAL A 101 3.76 -12.97 -3.52
N ASP A 102 4.25 -13.70 -4.51
CA ASP A 102 4.19 -15.16 -4.52
C ASP A 102 5.26 -15.74 -3.60
N LEU A 103 4.90 -15.79 -2.31
CA LEU A 103 5.72 -16.33 -1.25
C LEU A 103 5.42 -17.84 -1.06
N PRO A 104 6.43 -18.69 -0.80
CA PRO A 104 6.19 -20.10 -0.45
C PRO A 104 5.35 -20.27 0.82
N SER A 105 4.57 -21.35 0.90
CA SER A 105 3.71 -21.66 2.05
C SER A 105 4.47 -21.95 3.36
N GLU A 106 5.79 -22.13 3.26
CA GLU A 106 6.70 -22.26 4.41
C GLU A 106 6.74 -20.98 5.26
N PHE A 107 6.46 -19.83 4.66
CA PHE A 107 6.37 -18.56 5.37
C PHE A 107 5.00 -18.42 6.00
N ASN A 108 4.93 -18.45 7.33
CA ASN A 108 3.68 -18.26 8.09
C ASN A 108 3.24 -16.78 8.14
N THR A 109 3.16 -16.12 6.99
CA THR A 109 2.92 -14.68 6.83
C THR A 109 1.98 -14.42 5.68
N SER A 110 1.22 -13.32 5.77
CA SER A 110 0.43 -12.85 4.63
C SER A 110 1.30 -12.52 3.40
N HIS A 111 0.80 -12.86 2.23
CA HIS A 111 1.43 -12.57 0.94
C HIS A 111 1.36 -11.10 0.54
N THR A 112 0.64 -10.27 1.28
CA THR A 112 0.49 -8.84 1.01
C THR A 112 1.55 -8.04 1.75
N PHE A 113 2.35 -7.27 1.01
CA PHE A 113 3.45 -6.46 1.52
C PHE A 113 3.29 -4.99 1.18
N ASN A 114 3.74 -4.13 2.09
CA ASN A 114 3.85 -2.69 1.83
C ASN A 114 5.08 -2.41 0.94
N VAL A 115 5.01 -1.41 0.07
CA VAL A 115 6.11 -0.99 -0.82
C VAL A 115 7.40 -0.66 -0.06
N ALA A 116 7.32 -0.24 1.21
CA ALA A 116 8.48 0.02 2.06
C ALA A 116 9.27 -1.25 2.40
N ASP A 117 8.61 -2.41 2.40
CA ASP A 117 9.20 -3.71 2.72
C ASP A 117 9.59 -4.51 1.46
N ILE A 118 9.38 -3.93 0.27
CA ILE A 118 9.70 -4.52 -1.02
C ILE A 118 10.91 -3.78 -1.62
N TYR A 119 11.84 -4.55 -2.18
CA TYR A 119 13.05 -4.04 -2.84
C TYR A 119 13.16 -4.64 -4.24
N SER A 120 13.53 -3.83 -5.23
CA SER A 120 13.81 -4.34 -6.58
C SER A 120 14.95 -5.35 -6.54
N TYR A 121 14.79 -6.46 -7.24
CA TYR A 121 15.85 -7.42 -7.47
C TYR A 121 16.44 -7.19 -8.86
N THR A 122 17.73 -6.91 -8.94
CA THR A 122 18.47 -6.87 -10.21
C THR A 122 19.31 -8.13 -10.27
N LEU A 123 19.15 -8.91 -11.35
CA LEU A 123 20.04 -10.03 -11.63
C LEU A 123 21.47 -9.47 -11.80
N PRO A 124 22.49 -10.04 -11.16
CA PRO A 124 23.86 -9.79 -11.54
C PRO A 124 24.01 -10.27 -13.00
N ASP A 125 24.46 -9.38 -13.89
CA ASP A 125 24.45 -9.54 -15.35
C ASP A 125 24.78 -10.95 -15.88
N ASP A 126 23.93 -11.40 -16.81
CA ASP A 126 24.08 -12.47 -17.81
C ASP A 126 24.50 -13.88 -17.37
N SER A 127 23.52 -14.70 -16.99
CA SER A 127 23.51 -16.10 -17.45
C SER A 127 22.11 -16.48 -17.89
N ASN A 128 21.96 -16.60 -19.21
CA ASN A 128 20.79 -17.20 -19.87
C ASN A 128 20.55 -18.60 -19.29
N THR A 129 19.71 -18.71 -18.26
CA THR A 129 19.24 -20.01 -17.76
C THR A 129 17.87 -20.22 -18.38
N ASN A 130 17.91 -20.83 -19.56
CA ASN A 130 16.81 -21.53 -20.19
C ASN A 130 16.16 -22.41 -19.11
N LEU A 131 14.99 -22.00 -18.61
CA LEU A 131 14.11 -22.84 -17.79
C LEU A 131 13.53 -23.89 -18.74
N GLU A 132 14.33 -24.90 -19.07
CA GLU A 132 13.81 -26.16 -19.59
C GLU A 132 12.91 -26.73 -18.51
N SER A 133 11.61 -26.65 -18.77
CA SER A 133 10.58 -27.39 -18.05
C SER A 133 10.95 -28.87 -18.10
N VAL A 134 11.50 -29.39 -17.01
CA VAL A 134 11.62 -30.83 -16.79
C VAL A 134 10.21 -31.38 -16.75
N SER A 135 9.75 -31.90 -17.89
CA SER A 135 8.56 -32.73 -17.97
C SER A 135 8.88 -34.04 -17.24
N ILE A 136 8.31 -34.22 -16.05
CA ILE A 136 8.31 -35.52 -15.37
C ILE A 136 7.26 -36.36 -16.09
N ASP A 137 7.69 -37.10 -17.10
CA ASP A 137 6.85 -38.07 -17.78
C ASP A 137 6.76 -39.32 -16.90
N SER A 138 5.58 -39.53 -16.32
CA SER A 138 5.29 -40.65 -15.44
C SER A 138 4.68 -41.77 -16.27
N ASN A 139 5.51 -42.61 -16.89
CA ASN A 139 5.02 -43.84 -17.51
C ASN A 139 5.13 -45.03 -16.55
N GLN A 140 3.96 -45.62 -16.34
CA GLN A 140 3.67 -46.77 -15.50
C GLN A 140 3.43 -47.98 -16.43
N SER A 141 4.25 -49.02 -16.29
CA SER A 141 4.06 -50.40 -16.80
C SER A 141 5.20 -51.23 -16.20
N GLY A 142 4.98 -52.29 -15.42
CA GLY A 142 4.22 -53.50 -15.75
C GLY A 142 5.23 -54.59 -16.17
N ASP A 143 5.15 -55.76 -15.52
CA ASP A 143 5.85 -57.04 -15.78
C ASP A 143 7.19 -57.23 -15.00
N GLU A 144 7.46 -58.30 -14.25
CA GLU A 144 6.87 -59.66 -14.08
C GLU A 144 6.79 -60.07 -12.59
#